data_AF-A0A6B0Z0R5-F1
#
_entry.id   AF-A0A6B0Z0R5-F1
#
_cell.length_a   1.000
_cell.length_b   1.000
_cell.length_c   1.000
_cell.angle_alpha   90.00
_cell.angle_beta   90.00
_cell.angle_gamma   90.00
#
_symmetry.space_group_name_H-M   'P 1'
#
loop_
_entity.id
_entity.type
_entity.pdbx_description
1 polymer ?
#
loop_
_entity_poly.entity_id
_entity_poly.type
_entity_poly.pdbx_seq_one_letter_code
_entity_poly.pdbx_strand_id
1 'polypeptide(L)'
;MSDLIFWLLTTYAVGLAAIPVAYIALPNLTDRGFGLVRPIGMLAFGSVVWVLSLLKILPNVPWSWWLVVLLVAVSGWAWIALRKRTDFVGFLRRRWLQLILTEAVFLVFFCIFAFVKALDPDISHTEKPMDLTMLNAVISAQHAPPTDLWLSGYPIAYYYFGYWMLGGIAQMSGVQASIAYNLALATVAAIAAAAIFSLVSNLVRRDGATTMQMLAGGLVAAVLLLFISNLNGLWELLSLASIGSDGFYDWVFIKGVDLTDTSTGWRPEGWWWWWASSRVINRFLPDGTELDFTIQEFPFFSFMLGDLHPHVMSIPFVLTAISVIANLLFSRARWGIGWLRSNPISTVILVLVVGSAGFINTWDMLWMLLALGGAIYFKTYRENGRMHLQAIRTAAPGFVVVALAGAAFFSNYYFVTMQSQIQFPPAIPTKYATRPIHFFTVWGGLLAVLLVFASAIVVPRVSHELAIFRRGATAFGSSSGLYEKFPWIVSVGFVAFTYFAWIIAHYSFNDNADGADLITRLPLTALLGAAFVGLFVTTYRRGMRGADDGAQIAVILLTISSLLLFWAELFRLHDMFGGRHNTVFKFYYQVWIFFAVVGGY
;
A
#
# COMPACT_ATOMS: atom_id res chain seq x y z
N MET A 1 18.30 -26.89 0.23
CA MET A 1 16.94 -27.46 0.16
C MET A 1 16.29 -27.59 1.55
N SER A 2 16.99 -28.09 2.57
CA SER A 2 16.52 -28.11 3.97
C SER A 2 15.99 -26.76 4.45
N ASP A 3 16.76 -25.70 4.22
CA ASP A 3 16.47 -24.36 4.76
C ASP A 3 15.18 -23.79 4.18
N LEU A 4 14.94 -24.01 2.88
CA LEU A 4 13.70 -23.63 2.21
C LEU A 4 12.50 -24.36 2.82
N ILE A 5 12.63 -25.66 3.11
CA ILE A 5 11.56 -26.47 3.72
C ILE A 5 11.28 -25.97 5.14
N PHE A 6 12.31 -25.80 5.98
CA PHE A 6 12.13 -25.29 7.34
C PHE A 6 11.52 -23.88 7.36
N TRP A 7 11.98 -23.00 6.48
CA TRP A 7 11.41 -21.66 6.32
C TRP A 7 9.92 -21.71 5.97
N LEU A 8 9.56 -22.54 4.98
CA LEU A 8 8.18 -22.69 4.53
C LEU A 8 7.30 -23.28 5.64
N LEU A 9 7.76 -24.34 6.31
CA LEU A 9 7.06 -24.95 7.45
C LEU A 9 6.84 -23.96 8.59
N THR A 10 7.85 -23.15 8.93
CA THR A 10 7.72 -22.10 9.96
C THR A 10 6.71 -21.04 9.54
N THR A 11 6.75 -20.59 8.28
CA THR A 11 5.77 -19.63 7.74
C THR A 11 4.35 -20.19 7.78
N TYR A 12 4.17 -21.48 7.46
CA TYR A 12 2.89 -22.17 7.60
C TYR A 12 2.46 -22.30 9.07
N ALA A 13 3.36 -22.63 9.98
CA ALA A 13 3.06 -22.75 11.41
C ALA A 13 2.54 -21.41 11.97
N VAL A 14 3.18 -20.29 11.60
CA VAL A 14 2.73 -18.94 11.94
C VAL A 14 1.32 -18.67 11.38
N GLY A 15 1.08 -19.00 10.10
CA GLY A 15 -0.24 -18.85 9.50
C GLY A 15 -1.32 -19.70 10.19
N LEU A 16 -1.05 -20.98 10.44
CA LEU A 16 -1.96 -21.91 11.11
C LEU A 16 -2.30 -21.47 12.53
N ALA A 17 -1.33 -20.96 13.28
CA ALA A 17 -1.53 -20.40 14.61
C ALA A 17 -2.43 -19.15 14.59
N ALA A 18 -2.41 -18.37 13.50
CA ALA A 18 -3.18 -17.15 13.35
C ALA A 18 -4.60 -17.36 12.79
N ILE A 19 -4.95 -18.55 12.27
CA ILE A 19 -6.29 -18.86 11.74
C ILE A 19 -7.40 -18.48 12.73
N PRO A 20 -7.34 -18.88 14.03
CA PRO A 20 -8.40 -18.52 14.96
C PRO A 20 -8.55 -17.01 15.16
N VAL A 21 -7.42 -16.30 15.23
CA VAL A 21 -7.40 -14.85 15.40
C VAL A 21 -8.05 -14.15 14.21
N ALA A 22 -7.66 -14.51 12.99
CA ALA A 22 -8.24 -13.97 11.76
C ALA A 22 -9.75 -14.28 11.65
N TYR A 23 -10.14 -15.53 11.92
CA TYR A 23 -11.52 -15.99 11.83
C TYR A 23 -12.49 -15.22 12.73
N ILE A 24 -12.01 -14.84 13.92
CA ILE A 24 -12.78 -14.05 14.89
C ILE A 24 -12.70 -12.55 14.58
N ALA A 25 -11.52 -12.05 14.19
CA ALA A 25 -11.29 -10.62 13.95
C ALA A 25 -12.05 -10.10 12.73
N LEU A 26 -12.22 -10.93 11.69
CA LEU A 26 -12.70 -10.54 10.37
C LEU A 26 -14.02 -11.24 9.98
N PRO A 27 -15.09 -11.11 10.78
CA PRO A 27 -16.31 -11.88 10.60
C PRO A 27 -17.12 -11.47 9.36
N ASN A 28 -16.89 -10.26 8.82
CA ASN A 28 -17.64 -9.73 7.69
C ASN A 28 -16.98 -10.03 6.34
N LEU A 29 -15.77 -10.61 6.34
CA LEU A 29 -15.13 -11.15 5.15
C LEU A 29 -15.64 -12.57 4.88
N THR A 30 -15.83 -12.89 3.60
CA THR A 30 -16.35 -14.17 3.12
C THR A 30 -15.41 -15.34 3.40
N ASP A 31 -14.11 -15.11 3.37
CA ASP A 31 -13.05 -16.07 3.73
C ASP A 31 -12.61 -15.96 5.19
N ARG A 32 -13.28 -15.10 5.98
CA ARG A 32 -12.96 -14.87 7.40
C ARG A 32 -11.49 -14.48 7.64
N GLY A 33 -10.85 -13.82 6.66
CA GLY A 33 -9.46 -13.38 6.76
C GLY A 33 -8.43 -14.50 6.56
N PHE A 34 -8.82 -15.64 5.99
CA PHE A 34 -7.91 -16.77 5.78
C PHE A 34 -6.70 -16.41 4.90
N GLY A 35 -6.87 -15.61 3.84
CA GLY A 35 -5.72 -15.15 3.05
C GLY A 35 -4.79 -14.16 3.75
N LEU A 36 -5.16 -13.71 4.95
CA LEU A 36 -4.41 -12.75 5.74
C LEU A 36 -3.79 -13.39 6.99
N VAL A 37 -3.85 -14.72 7.14
CA VAL A 37 -3.37 -15.39 8.35
C VAL A 37 -1.86 -15.23 8.57
N ARG A 38 -1.06 -15.23 7.50
CA ARG A 38 0.39 -14.99 7.58
C ARG A 38 0.72 -13.56 8.06
N PRO A 39 0.22 -12.48 7.43
CA PRO A 39 0.54 -11.12 7.88
C PRO A 39 -0.09 -10.82 9.25
N ILE A 40 -1.30 -11.32 9.55
CA ILE A 40 -1.90 -11.20 10.89
C ILE A 40 -1.05 -11.93 11.94
N GLY A 41 -0.57 -13.14 11.64
CA GLY A 41 0.31 -13.91 12.53
C GLY A 41 1.63 -13.20 12.77
N MET A 42 2.28 -12.74 11.71
CA MET A 42 3.53 -11.98 11.79
C MET A 42 3.36 -10.69 12.62
N LEU A 43 2.29 -9.93 12.38
CA LEU A 43 1.99 -8.74 13.20
C LEU A 43 1.73 -9.11 14.66
N ALA A 44 0.85 -10.07 14.93
CA ALA A 44 0.44 -10.41 16.29
C ALA A 44 1.61 -10.97 17.10
N PHE A 45 2.32 -11.97 16.57
CA PHE A 45 3.44 -12.60 17.27
C PHE A 45 4.64 -11.67 17.33
N GLY A 46 4.98 -10.99 16.23
CA GLY A 46 6.08 -10.04 16.17
C GLY A 46 5.89 -8.88 17.14
N SER A 47 4.67 -8.36 17.26
CA SER A 47 4.34 -7.28 18.21
C SER A 47 4.49 -7.73 19.66
N VAL A 48 3.99 -8.93 20.01
CA VAL A 48 4.09 -9.47 21.37
C VAL A 48 5.55 -9.73 21.74
N VAL A 49 6.32 -10.40 20.88
CA VAL A 49 7.74 -10.66 21.14
C VAL A 49 8.53 -9.36 21.20
N TRP A 50 8.23 -8.37 20.34
CA TRP A 50 8.89 -7.06 20.36
C TRP A 50 8.67 -6.33 21.70
N VAL A 51 7.43 -6.23 22.18
CA VAL A 51 7.12 -5.57 23.46
C VAL A 51 7.75 -6.33 24.63
N LEU A 52 7.61 -7.66 24.69
CA LEU A 52 8.19 -8.45 25.79
C LEU A 52 9.71 -8.40 25.78
N SER A 53 10.32 -8.29 24.61
CA SER A 53 11.76 -8.11 24.42
C SER A 53 12.23 -6.72 24.84
N LEU A 54 11.49 -5.68 24.47
CA LEU A 54 11.76 -4.30 24.90
C LEU A 54 11.68 -4.17 26.43
N LEU A 55 10.72 -4.84 27.06
CA LEU A 55 10.56 -4.87 28.52
C LEU A 55 11.55 -5.82 29.22
N LYS A 56 12.42 -6.51 28.47
CA LYS A 56 13.36 -7.52 28.97
C LYS A 56 12.70 -8.68 29.73
N ILE A 57 11.44 -9.00 29.39
CA ILE A 57 10.70 -10.14 29.93
C ILE A 57 11.06 -11.42 29.18
N LEU A 58 11.16 -11.35 27.84
CA LEU A 58 11.59 -12.46 26.99
C LEU A 58 12.75 -12.04 26.10
N PRO A 59 13.83 -12.82 25.99
CA PRO A 59 14.88 -12.57 25.01
C PRO A 59 14.36 -12.86 23.59
N ASN A 60 14.92 -12.18 22.60
CA ASN A 60 14.68 -12.42 21.17
C ASN A 60 15.50 -13.61 20.67
N VAL A 61 15.01 -14.80 20.99
CA VAL A 61 15.62 -16.10 20.66
C VAL A 61 14.54 -17.07 20.16
N PRO A 62 14.90 -18.17 19.45
CA PRO A 62 13.92 -19.03 18.78
C PRO A 62 12.80 -19.56 19.69
N TRP A 63 13.11 -19.98 20.92
CA TRP A 63 12.12 -20.54 21.82
C TRP A 63 11.10 -19.51 22.32
N SER A 64 11.47 -18.23 22.45
CA SER A 64 10.54 -17.15 22.84
C SER A 64 9.47 -16.94 21.78
N TRP A 65 9.87 -16.96 20.51
CA TRP A 65 8.95 -16.88 19.38
C TRP A 65 8.01 -18.09 19.34
N TRP A 66 8.56 -19.31 19.44
CA TRP A 66 7.74 -20.52 19.48
C TRP A 66 6.79 -20.55 20.67
N LEU A 67 7.21 -20.07 21.85
CA LEU A 67 6.35 -19.94 23.02
C LEU A 67 5.14 -19.05 22.74
N VAL A 68 5.36 -17.85 22.17
CA VAL A 68 4.27 -16.93 21.82
C VAL A 68 3.34 -17.55 20.77
N VAL A 69 3.89 -18.14 19.72
CA VAL A 69 3.11 -18.83 18.67
C VAL A 69 2.25 -19.95 19.28
N LEU A 70 2.83 -20.79 20.15
CA LEU A 70 2.13 -21.90 20.79
C LEU A 70 1.04 -21.42 21.74
N LEU A 71 1.29 -20.40 22.56
CA LEU A 71 0.29 -19.86 23.49
C LEU A 71 -0.93 -19.30 22.74
N VAL A 72 -0.71 -18.54 21.67
CA VAL A 72 -1.81 -18.01 20.86
C VAL A 72 -2.51 -19.12 20.07
N ALA A 73 -1.77 -20.07 19.51
CA ALA A 73 -2.33 -21.21 18.80
C ALA A 73 -3.23 -22.05 19.73
N VAL A 74 -2.72 -22.47 20.88
CA VAL A 74 -3.46 -23.32 21.83
C VAL A 74 -4.71 -22.59 22.33
N SER A 75 -4.59 -21.33 22.75
CA SER A 75 -5.74 -20.55 23.23
C SER A 75 -6.80 -20.31 22.14
N GLY A 76 -6.37 -19.93 20.94
CA GLY A 76 -7.26 -19.69 19.80
C GLY A 76 -7.97 -20.95 19.32
N TRP A 77 -7.23 -22.05 19.14
CA TRP A 77 -7.80 -23.33 18.69
C TRP A 77 -8.67 -23.98 19.77
N ALA A 78 -8.30 -23.91 21.04
CA ALA A 78 -9.16 -24.36 22.14
C ALA A 78 -10.48 -23.57 22.16
N TRP A 79 -10.42 -22.25 21.98
CA TRP A 79 -11.63 -21.43 21.90
C TRP A 79 -12.53 -21.83 20.73
N ILE A 80 -11.95 -22.06 19.53
CA ILE A 80 -12.72 -22.57 18.38
C ILE A 80 -13.35 -23.93 18.70
N ALA A 81 -12.57 -24.87 19.23
CA ALA A 81 -13.05 -26.22 19.54
C ALA A 81 -14.19 -26.22 20.56
N LEU A 82 -14.13 -25.34 21.57
CA LEU A 82 -15.11 -25.28 22.65
C LEU A 82 -16.34 -24.43 22.31
N ARG A 83 -16.21 -23.38 21.50
CA ARG A 83 -17.28 -22.38 21.28
C ARG A 83 -17.81 -22.31 19.85
N LYS A 84 -17.02 -22.71 18.85
CA LYS A 84 -17.29 -22.44 17.42
C LYS A 84 -17.04 -23.63 16.49
N ARG A 85 -16.89 -24.85 17.00
CA ARG A 85 -16.50 -26.04 16.21
C ARG A 85 -17.41 -26.27 15.00
N THR A 86 -18.73 -26.30 15.22
CA THR A 86 -19.72 -26.55 14.16
C THR A 86 -19.70 -25.46 13.09
N ASP A 87 -19.71 -24.19 13.51
CA ASP A 87 -19.61 -23.03 12.64
C ASP A 87 -18.34 -23.07 11.78
N PHE A 88 -17.19 -23.39 12.41
CA PHE A 88 -15.89 -23.42 11.77
C PHE A 88 -15.77 -24.55 10.75
N VAL A 89 -16.20 -25.78 11.10
CA VAL A 89 -16.22 -26.90 10.14
C VAL A 89 -17.18 -26.60 8.97
N GLY A 90 -18.33 -25.98 9.24
CA GLY A 90 -19.24 -25.52 8.20
C GLY A 90 -18.64 -24.44 7.30
N PHE A 91 -17.85 -23.52 7.86
CA PHE A 91 -17.07 -22.54 7.10
C PHE A 91 -16.07 -23.22 6.17
N LEU A 92 -15.24 -24.13 6.68
CA LEU A 92 -14.25 -24.86 5.88
C LEU A 92 -14.93 -25.59 4.71
N ARG A 93 -16.02 -26.32 4.98
CA ARG A 93 -16.77 -27.04 3.93
C ARG A 93 -17.39 -26.13 2.87
N ARG A 94 -17.89 -24.95 3.26
CA ARG A 94 -18.52 -24.01 2.31
C ARG A 94 -17.50 -23.23 1.48
N ARG A 95 -16.29 -23.03 2.00
CA ARG A 95 -15.28 -22.15 1.38
C ARG A 95 -14.02 -22.88 0.92
N TRP A 96 -13.97 -24.20 1.02
CA TRP A 96 -12.77 -25.01 0.76
C TRP A 96 -12.02 -24.63 -0.52
N LEU A 97 -12.74 -24.40 -1.63
CA LEU A 97 -12.12 -24.04 -2.90
C LEU A 97 -11.38 -22.70 -2.82
N GLN A 98 -11.99 -21.70 -2.19
CA GLN A 98 -11.36 -20.40 -1.98
C GLN A 98 -10.13 -20.53 -1.08
N LEU A 99 -10.21 -21.33 -0.01
CA LEU A 99 -9.09 -21.53 0.92
C LEU A 99 -7.91 -22.24 0.24
N ILE A 100 -8.17 -23.31 -0.53
CA ILE A 100 -7.13 -24.02 -1.27
C ILE A 100 -6.52 -23.14 -2.35
N LEU A 101 -7.33 -22.37 -3.08
CA LEU A 101 -6.80 -21.49 -4.12
C LEU A 101 -5.95 -20.35 -3.54
N THR A 102 -6.33 -19.79 -2.39
CA THR A 102 -5.48 -18.83 -1.67
C THR A 102 -4.11 -19.44 -1.32
N GLU A 103 -4.09 -20.69 -0.84
CA GLU A 103 -2.83 -21.40 -0.56
C GLU A 103 -2.04 -21.74 -1.82
N ALA A 104 -2.72 -22.11 -2.91
CA ALA A 104 -2.09 -22.35 -4.20
C ALA A 104 -1.45 -21.07 -4.74
N VAL A 105 -2.14 -19.93 -4.66
CA VAL A 105 -1.59 -18.61 -5.03
C VAL A 105 -0.35 -18.29 -4.19
N PHE A 106 -0.41 -18.47 -2.87
CA PHE A 106 0.77 -18.31 -2.01
C PHE A 106 1.95 -19.17 -2.48
N LEU A 107 1.73 -20.48 -2.65
CA LEU A 107 2.79 -21.42 -3.01
C LEU A 107 3.37 -21.16 -4.40
N VAL A 108 2.52 -20.90 -5.41
CA VAL A 108 2.96 -20.64 -6.78
C VAL A 108 3.83 -19.39 -6.82
N PHE A 109 3.38 -18.29 -6.21
CA PHE A 109 4.16 -17.05 -6.18
C PHE A 109 5.43 -17.19 -5.34
N PHE A 110 5.39 -17.93 -4.22
CA PHE A 110 6.59 -18.25 -3.44
C PHE A 110 7.62 -18.98 -4.31
N CYS A 111 7.20 -20.02 -5.03
CA CYS A 111 8.08 -20.78 -5.92
C CYS A 111 8.65 -19.91 -7.05
N ILE A 112 7.84 -19.04 -7.66
CA ILE A 112 8.31 -18.13 -8.72
C ILE A 112 9.40 -17.21 -8.20
N PHE A 113 9.15 -16.49 -7.10
CA PHE A 113 10.12 -15.53 -6.58
C PHE A 113 11.32 -16.21 -5.91
N ALA A 114 11.15 -17.38 -5.29
CA ALA A 114 12.28 -18.17 -4.80
C ALA A 114 13.16 -18.65 -5.96
N PHE A 115 12.56 -19.02 -7.10
CA PHE A 115 13.31 -19.37 -8.31
C PHE A 115 14.05 -18.16 -8.88
N VAL A 116 13.39 -17.00 -9.01
CA VAL A 116 14.04 -15.75 -9.46
C VAL A 116 15.24 -15.42 -8.56
N LYS A 117 15.08 -15.51 -7.24
CA LYS A 117 16.19 -15.28 -6.30
C LYS A 117 17.26 -16.37 -6.31
N ALA A 118 16.95 -17.59 -6.71
CA ALA A 118 17.95 -18.63 -6.88
C ALA A 118 18.85 -18.39 -8.11
N LEU A 119 18.36 -17.65 -9.12
CA LEU A 119 19.16 -17.28 -10.30
C LEU A 119 20.18 -16.18 -10.01
N ASP A 120 19.85 -15.25 -9.10
CA ASP A 120 20.74 -14.18 -8.65
C ASP A 120 20.60 -13.98 -7.12
N PRO A 121 21.25 -14.83 -6.31
CA PRO A 121 21.13 -14.80 -4.85
C PRO A 121 22.04 -13.75 -4.19
N ASP A 122 22.89 -13.07 -4.96
CA ASP A 122 23.93 -12.18 -4.42
C ASP A 122 23.33 -10.93 -3.75
N ILE A 123 23.91 -10.59 -2.59
CA ILE A 123 23.47 -9.51 -1.70
C ILE A 123 24.59 -8.45 -1.64
N SER A 124 25.02 -7.96 -2.80
CA SER A 124 26.27 -7.18 -2.95
C SER A 124 26.08 -5.80 -3.60
N HIS A 125 24.90 -5.51 -4.14
CA HIS A 125 24.63 -4.28 -4.90
C HIS A 125 23.54 -3.43 -4.23
N THR A 126 23.42 -2.17 -4.66
CA THR A 126 22.37 -1.22 -4.22
C THR A 126 22.24 -1.14 -2.69
N GLU A 127 21.03 -1.19 -2.16
CA GLU A 127 20.76 -1.13 -0.72
C GLU A 127 20.76 -2.51 -0.06
N LYS A 128 21.01 -3.60 -0.82
CA LYS A 128 20.99 -4.96 -0.27
C LYS A 128 21.93 -5.16 0.93
N PRO A 129 23.18 -4.65 0.93
CA PRO A 129 24.05 -4.75 2.10
C PRO A 129 23.49 -4.03 3.32
N MET A 130 22.80 -2.89 3.12
CA MET A 130 22.13 -2.13 4.19
C MET A 130 20.99 -2.95 4.79
N ASP A 131 20.11 -3.49 3.95
CA ASP A 131 18.98 -4.31 4.37
C ASP A 131 19.43 -5.61 5.07
N LEU A 132 20.48 -6.27 4.56
CA LEU A 132 21.05 -7.45 5.20
C LEU A 132 21.66 -7.11 6.55
N THR A 133 22.25 -5.93 6.69
CA THR A 133 22.76 -5.43 7.97
C THR A 133 21.62 -5.25 8.97
N MET A 134 20.50 -4.64 8.56
CA MET A 134 19.29 -4.50 9.40
C MET A 134 18.72 -5.86 9.81
N LEU A 135 18.64 -6.82 8.88
CA LEU A 135 18.19 -8.18 9.17
C LEU A 135 19.11 -8.88 10.18
N ASN A 136 20.43 -8.80 10.00
CA ASN A 136 21.42 -9.36 10.93
C ASN A 136 21.35 -8.70 12.31
N ALA A 137 21.18 -7.38 12.36
CA ALA A 137 21.05 -6.63 13.60
C ALA A 137 19.87 -7.14 14.44
N VAL A 138 18.73 -7.40 13.80
CA VAL A 138 17.56 -7.95 14.48
C VAL A 138 17.74 -9.42 14.85
N ILE A 139 18.31 -10.25 13.97
CA ILE A 139 18.52 -11.67 14.26
C ILE A 139 19.49 -11.87 15.44
N SER A 140 20.54 -11.05 15.54
CA SER A 140 21.57 -11.14 16.59
C SER A 140 21.23 -10.41 17.89
N ALA A 141 20.27 -9.48 17.87
CA ALA A 141 19.87 -8.75 19.07
C ALA A 141 19.17 -9.67 20.08
N GLN A 142 19.69 -9.72 21.32
CA GLN A 142 19.01 -10.42 22.41
C GLN A 142 17.75 -9.68 22.89
N HIS A 143 17.71 -8.36 22.78
CA HIS A 143 16.59 -7.54 23.21
C HIS A 143 16.32 -6.40 22.22
N ALA A 144 15.06 -5.97 22.11
CA ALA A 144 14.71 -4.75 21.38
C ALA A 144 15.02 -3.47 22.21
N PRO A 145 15.31 -2.32 21.57
CA PRO A 145 15.59 -2.17 20.15
C PRO A 145 16.95 -2.77 19.76
N PRO A 146 17.10 -3.31 18.53
CA PRO A 146 18.38 -3.80 18.03
C PRO A 146 19.40 -2.66 17.89
N THR A 147 20.68 -2.99 18.03
CA THR A 147 21.79 -2.07 17.80
C THR A 147 22.07 -1.92 16.32
N ASP A 148 22.37 -0.70 15.88
CA ASP A 148 22.88 -0.44 14.54
C ASP A 148 24.30 -1.03 14.39
N LEU A 149 24.50 -1.88 13.39
CA LEU A 149 25.79 -2.55 13.18
C LEU A 149 26.80 -1.68 12.42
N TRP A 150 26.36 -0.62 11.74
CA TRP A 150 27.24 0.39 11.15
C TRP A 150 27.58 1.50 12.13
N LEU A 151 26.62 1.87 12.99
CA LEU A 151 26.83 2.83 14.09
C LEU A 151 26.75 2.13 15.45
N SER A 152 27.70 1.22 15.70
CA SER A 152 27.75 0.40 16.91
C SER A 152 27.66 1.24 18.19
N GLY A 153 26.82 0.80 19.13
CA GLY A 153 26.52 1.50 20.39
C GLY A 153 25.23 2.33 20.35
N TYR A 154 24.63 2.51 19.18
CA TYR A 154 23.35 3.20 19.01
C TYR A 154 22.25 2.23 18.55
N PRO A 155 20.98 2.48 18.89
CA PRO A 155 19.87 1.70 18.34
C PRO A 155 19.65 2.06 16.86
N ILE A 156 19.04 1.15 16.10
CA ILE A 156 18.64 1.41 14.71
C ILE A 156 17.65 2.58 14.66
N ALA A 157 18.02 3.66 13.97
CA ALA A 157 17.21 4.86 13.76
C ALA A 157 16.36 4.79 12.47
N TYR A 158 15.84 3.60 12.16
CA TYR A 158 15.14 3.29 10.90
C TYR A 158 13.91 2.38 11.15
N TYR A 159 13.01 2.25 10.18
CA TYR A 159 11.78 1.44 10.30
C TYR A 159 12.04 -0.08 10.26
N TYR A 160 12.55 -0.63 11.37
CA TYR A 160 13.09 -2.00 11.38
C TYR A 160 12.06 -3.12 11.60
N PHE A 161 10.76 -2.82 11.79
CA PHE A 161 9.79 -3.82 12.23
C PHE A 161 9.52 -4.93 11.18
N GLY A 162 9.65 -4.61 9.89
CA GLY A 162 9.62 -5.61 8.83
C GLY A 162 10.72 -6.67 9.00
N TYR A 163 11.97 -6.22 9.22
CA TYR A 163 13.09 -7.11 9.52
C TYR A 163 12.91 -7.84 10.84
N TRP A 164 12.22 -7.25 11.83
CA TRP A 164 11.88 -7.94 13.08
C TRP A 164 10.96 -9.13 12.88
N MET A 165 9.89 -8.97 12.11
CA MET A 165 8.98 -10.07 11.82
C MET A 165 9.67 -11.18 11.02
N LEU A 166 10.43 -10.83 9.99
CA LEU A 166 11.13 -11.80 9.14
C LEU A 166 12.35 -12.43 9.82
N GLY A 167 13.05 -11.67 10.66
CA GLY A 167 14.12 -12.17 11.53
C GLY A 167 13.60 -13.17 12.56
N GLY A 168 12.39 -12.97 13.09
CA GLY A 168 11.70 -13.96 13.93
C GLY A 168 11.44 -15.28 13.18
N ILE A 169 11.02 -15.22 11.91
CA ILE A 169 10.90 -16.42 11.05
C ILE A 169 12.26 -17.10 10.84
N ALA A 170 13.31 -16.33 10.59
CA ALA A 170 14.67 -16.84 10.43
C ALA A 170 15.15 -17.56 11.70
N GLN A 171 14.98 -16.95 12.87
CA GLN A 171 15.33 -17.56 14.16
C GLN A 171 14.55 -18.86 14.41
N MET A 172 13.22 -18.84 14.22
CA MET A 172 12.39 -20.03 14.44
C MET A 172 12.71 -21.19 13.49
N SER A 173 13.07 -20.88 12.23
CA SER A 173 13.44 -21.87 11.21
C SER A 173 14.90 -22.31 11.29
N GLY A 174 15.75 -21.60 12.04
CA GLY A 174 17.19 -21.87 12.11
C GLY A 174 17.96 -21.51 10.83
N VAL A 175 17.37 -20.69 9.96
CA VAL A 175 17.96 -20.32 8.67
C VAL A 175 18.90 -19.13 8.84
N GLN A 176 20.09 -19.21 8.23
CA GLN A 176 21.08 -18.14 8.26
C GLN A 176 20.57 -16.87 7.56
N ALA A 177 21.01 -15.69 8.02
CA ALA A 177 20.51 -14.40 7.55
C ALA A 177 20.62 -14.19 6.02
N SER A 178 21.69 -14.66 5.38
CA SER A 178 21.89 -14.54 3.93
C SER A 178 20.85 -15.34 3.12
N ILE A 179 20.51 -16.54 3.57
CA ILE A 179 19.47 -17.37 2.95
C ILE A 179 18.09 -16.82 3.30
N ALA A 180 17.89 -16.43 4.56
CA ALA A 180 16.66 -15.82 5.06
C ALA A 180 16.31 -14.54 4.29
N TYR A 181 17.29 -13.72 3.89
CA TYR A 181 17.08 -12.52 3.08
C TYR A 181 16.37 -12.83 1.76
N ASN A 182 16.90 -13.81 1.00
CA ASN A 182 16.34 -14.22 -0.28
C ASN A 182 14.97 -14.90 -0.11
N LEU A 183 14.81 -15.76 0.91
CA LEU A 183 13.53 -16.40 1.22
C LEU A 183 12.49 -15.39 1.74
N ALA A 184 12.91 -14.34 2.42
CA ALA A 184 12.05 -13.25 2.88
C ALA A 184 11.45 -12.49 1.70
N LEU A 185 12.25 -12.13 0.68
CA LEU A 185 11.74 -11.51 -0.55
C LEU A 185 10.66 -12.38 -1.21
N ALA A 186 10.93 -13.68 -1.38
CA ALA A 186 9.97 -14.62 -1.95
C ALA A 186 8.70 -14.75 -1.09
N THR A 187 8.85 -14.73 0.24
CA THR A 187 7.74 -14.80 1.19
C THR A 187 6.88 -13.53 1.14
N VAL A 188 7.50 -12.34 1.10
CA VAL A 188 6.78 -11.08 1.03
C VAL A 188 5.95 -11.02 -0.27
N ALA A 189 6.51 -11.41 -1.41
CA ALA A 189 5.77 -11.49 -2.67
C ALA A 189 4.60 -12.50 -2.58
N ALA A 190 4.85 -13.68 -2.03
CA ALA A 190 3.83 -14.73 -1.88
C ALA A 190 2.68 -14.31 -0.95
N ILE A 191 3.00 -13.66 0.17
CA ILE A 191 1.97 -13.14 1.09
C ILE A 191 1.20 -12.00 0.41
N ALA A 192 1.88 -11.09 -0.31
CA ALA A 192 1.21 -10.03 -1.05
C ALA A 192 0.21 -10.59 -2.07
N ALA A 193 0.60 -11.62 -2.84
CA ALA A 193 -0.27 -12.31 -3.80
C ALA A 193 -1.51 -12.92 -3.12
N ALA A 194 -1.32 -13.65 -2.02
CA ALA A 194 -2.43 -14.27 -1.28
C ALA A 194 -3.34 -13.23 -0.61
N ALA A 195 -2.77 -12.15 -0.08
CA ALA A 195 -3.49 -11.07 0.58
C ALA A 195 -4.34 -10.28 -0.41
N ILE A 196 -3.80 -9.90 -1.58
CA ILE A 196 -4.57 -9.18 -2.60
C ILE A 196 -5.64 -10.07 -3.24
N PHE A 197 -5.32 -11.35 -3.47
CA PHE A 197 -6.28 -12.33 -3.96
C PHE A 197 -7.48 -12.45 -3.01
N SER A 198 -7.23 -12.58 -1.71
CA SER A 198 -8.27 -12.62 -0.67
C SER A 198 -9.05 -11.31 -0.60
N LEU A 199 -8.37 -10.17 -0.57
CA LEU A 199 -9.00 -8.84 -0.54
C LEU A 199 -9.97 -8.67 -1.70
N VAL A 200 -9.51 -8.79 -2.93
CA VAL A 200 -10.34 -8.57 -4.13
C VAL A 200 -11.46 -9.61 -4.21
N SER A 201 -11.18 -10.88 -3.92
CA SER A 201 -12.23 -11.92 -3.81
C SER A 201 -13.34 -11.50 -2.85
N ASN A 202 -12.99 -10.94 -1.69
CA ASN A 202 -13.97 -10.46 -0.72
C ASN A 202 -14.77 -9.26 -1.23
N LEU A 203 -14.11 -8.30 -1.90
CA LEU A 203 -14.76 -7.10 -2.44
C LEU A 203 -15.76 -7.47 -3.54
N VAL A 204 -15.38 -8.27 -4.52
CA VAL A 204 -16.31 -8.63 -5.62
C VAL A 204 -17.42 -9.58 -5.14
N ARG A 205 -17.11 -10.49 -4.19
CA ARG A 205 -18.13 -11.38 -3.62
C ARG A 205 -19.14 -10.63 -2.76
N ARG A 206 -18.73 -9.53 -2.10
CA ARG A 206 -19.63 -8.61 -1.40
C ARG A 206 -20.71 -8.06 -2.33
N ASP A 207 -20.37 -7.90 -3.61
CA ASP A 207 -21.21 -7.27 -4.62
C ASP A 207 -22.00 -8.30 -5.44
N GLY A 208 -22.02 -9.55 -4.99
CA GLY A 208 -22.80 -10.63 -5.59
C GLY A 208 -22.09 -11.38 -6.71
N ALA A 209 -20.79 -11.16 -6.92
CA ALA A 209 -20.04 -11.87 -7.94
C ALA A 209 -20.07 -13.40 -7.76
N THR A 210 -20.13 -14.11 -8.88
CA THR A 210 -20.04 -15.57 -8.92
C THR A 210 -18.68 -16.05 -8.40
N THR A 211 -18.56 -17.35 -8.10
CA THR A 211 -17.28 -17.89 -7.63
C THR A 211 -16.19 -17.75 -8.69
N MET A 212 -16.50 -17.89 -9.98
CA MET A 212 -15.48 -17.74 -11.04
C MET A 212 -15.00 -16.29 -11.17
N GLN A 213 -15.90 -15.31 -11.14
CA GLN A 213 -15.54 -13.90 -11.16
C GLN A 213 -14.69 -13.51 -9.95
N MET A 214 -15.05 -14.04 -8.77
CA MET A 214 -14.28 -13.86 -7.55
C MET A 214 -12.83 -14.33 -7.68
N LEU A 215 -12.65 -15.55 -8.18
CA LEU A 215 -11.33 -16.14 -8.36
C LEU A 215 -10.52 -15.44 -9.46
N ALA A 216 -11.17 -15.10 -10.58
CA ALA A 216 -10.54 -14.39 -11.68
C ALA A 216 -10.08 -12.99 -11.25
N GLY A 217 -10.95 -12.21 -10.61
CA GLY A 217 -10.60 -10.86 -10.13
C GLY A 217 -9.46 -10.88 -9.11
N GLY A 218 -9.50 -11.82 -8.15
CA GLY A 218 -8.40 -12.02 -7.20
C GLY A 218 -7.07 -12.37 -7.87
N LEU A 219 -7.09 -13.26 -8.87
CA LEU A 219 -5.87 -13.67 -9.59
C LEU A 219 -5.34 -12.54 -10.47
N VAL A 220 -6.21 -11.83 -11.17
CA VAL A 220 -5.86 -10.63 -11.96
C VAL A 220 -5.20 -9.60 -11.04
N ALA A 221 -5.76 -9.33 -9.87
CA ALA A 221 -5.16 -8.40 -8.91
C ALA A 221 -3.74 -8.83 -8.49
N ALA A 222 -3.53 -10.13 -8.21
CA ALA A 222 -2.21 -10.64 -7.83
C ALA A 222 -1.18 -10.50 -8.96
N VAL A 223 -1.59 -10.77 -10.22
CA VAL A 223 -0.74 -10.58 -11.40
C VAL A 223 -0.46 -9.10 -11.65
N LEU A 224 -1.48 -8.24 -11.57
CA LEU A 224 -1.33 -6.79 -11.70
C LEU A 224 -0.43 -6.23 -10.59
N LEU A 225 -0.46 -6.75 -9.37
CA LEU A 225 0.42 -6.25 -8.32
C LEU A 225 1.88 -6.61 -8.57
N LEU A 226 2.16 -7.86 -8.97
CA LEU A 226 3.51 -8.41 -8.91
C LEU A 226 4.22 -8.53 -10.25
N PHE A 227 3.52 -8.40 -11.37
CA PHE A 227 4.11 -8.58 -12.71
C PHE A 227 3.83 -7.44 -13.68
N ILE A 228 2.87 -6.55 -13.40
CA ILE A 228 2.69 -5.41 -14.30
C ILE A 228 3.93 -4.50 -14.22
N SER A 229 4.35 -4.03 -15.38
CA SER A 229 5.41 -3.03 -15.53
C SER A 229 4.83 -1.75 -16.11
N ASN A 230 5.60 -0.68 -16.00
CA ASN A 230 5.38 0.50 -16.80
C ASN A 230 5.77 0.27 -18.28
N LEU A 231 5.49 1.27 -19.13
CA LEU A 231 5.69 1.19 -20.58
C LEU A 231 7.14 1.43 -21.01
N ASN A 232 8.11 1.58 -20.11
CA ASN A 232 9.50 1.79 -20.51
C ASN A 232 10.05 0.65 -21.37
N GLY A 233 9.77 -0.60 -20.96
CA GLY A 233 10.17 -1.77 -21.75
C GLY A 233 9.51 -1.82 -23.13
N LEU A 234 8.33 -1.21 -23.31
CA LEU A 234 7.73 -1.06 -24.63
C LEU A 234 8.54 -0.08 -25.49
N TRP A 235 8.95 1.07 -24.93
CA TRP A 235 9.78 2.04 -25.66
C TRP A 235 11.12 1.45 -26.06
N GLU A 236 11.75 0.68 -25.19
CA GLU A 236 13.00 -0.03 -25.50
C GLU A 236 12.81 -1.05 -26.63
N LEU A 237 11.75 -1.88 -26.58
CA LEU A 237 11.46 -2.85 -27.64
C LEU A 237 11.15 -2.18 -28.98
N LEU A 238 10.42 -1.05 -28.98
CA LEU A 238 10.16 -0.28 -30.19
C LEU A 238 11.44 0.34 -30.75
N SER A 239 12.34 0.80 -29.88
CA SER A 239 13.64 1.34 -30.29
C SER A 239 14.50 0.27 -30.95
N LEU A 240 14.59 -0.90 -30.32
CA LEU A 240 15.31 -2.07 -30.86
C LEU A 240 14.74 -2.57 -32.19
N ALA A 241 13.41 -2.47 -32.37
CA ALA A 241 12.76 -2.79 -33.63
C ALA A 241 12.89 -1.67 -34.69
N SER A 242 13.63 -0.60 -34.40
CA SER A 242 13.74 0.61 -35.23
C SER A 242 12.39 1.22 -35.61
N ILE A 243 11.41 1.13 -34.70
CA ILE A 243 10.08 1.70 -34.87
C ILE A 243 10.06 3.10 -34.23
N GLY A 244 9.93 4.14 -35.06
CA GLY A 244 9.93 5.55 -34.66
C GLY A 244 10.99 6.35 -35.42
N SER A 245 11.07 7.66 -35.16
CA SER A 245 12.12 8.53 -35.69
C SER A 245 13.01 9.04 -34.56
N ASP A 246 14.23 9.51 -34.87
CA ASP A 246 15.12 10.12 -33.87
C ASP A 246 14.40 11.25 -33.11
N GLY A 247 13.70 12.13 -33.83
CA GLY A 247 12.91 13.19 -33.23
C GLY A 247 11.76 12.72 -32.30
N PHE A 248 11.25 11.50 -32.48
CA PHE A 248 10.29 10.91 -31.55
C PHE A 248 10.97 10.47 -30.25
N TYR A 249 12.13 9.81 -30.33
CA TYR A 249 12.87 9.39 -29.14
C TYR A 249 13.50 10.57 -28.40
N ASP A 250 13.96 11.60 -29.13
CA ASP A 250 14.33 12.91 -28.58
C ASP A 250 13.13 13.58 -27.87
N TRP A 251 11.91 13.37 -28.37
CA TRP A 251 10.72 13.85 -27.69
C TRP A 251 10.36 12.97 -26.49
N VAL A 252 10.44 11.64 -26.54
CA VAL A 252 10.17 10.78 -25.38
C VAL A 252 11.18 11.06 -24.26
N PHE A 253 12.46 11.21 -24.62
CA PHE A 253 13.58 11.62 -23.78
C PHE A 253 13.64 10.87 -22.45
N ILE A 254 13.83 9.55 -22.54
CA ILE A 254 14.10 8.67 -21.40
C ILE A 254 15.54 8.20 -21.50
N LYS A 255 16.31 8.39 -20.43
CA LYS A 255 17.74 8.06 -20.41
C LYS A 255 17.95 6.57 -20.74
N GLY A 256 18.73 6.30 -21.79
CA GLY A 256 19.05 4.96 -22.25
C GLY A 256 18.07 4.37 -23.28
N VAL A 257 17.09 5.15 -23.74
CA VAL A 257 16.14 4.72 -24.78
C VAL A 257 16.34 5.56 -26.04
N ASP A 258 17.29 5.15 -26.87
CA ASP A 258 17.66 5.82 -28.12
C ASP A 258 17.71 4.83 -29.29
N LEU A 259 17.47 5.29 -30.52
CA LEU A 259 17.53 4.46 -31.74
C LEU A 259 18.95 3.99 -32.10
N THR A 260 19.96 4.53 -31.44
CA THR A 260 21.38 4.29 -31.72
C THR A 260 21.89 2.97 -31.12
N ASP A 261 21.08 2.27 -30.33
CA ASP A 261 21.46 1.00 -29.72
C ASP A 261 21.34 -0.15 -30.75
N THR A 262 22.42 -0.37 -31.50
CA THR A 262 22.58 -1.41 -32.54
C THR A 262 22.62 -2.84 -31.99
N SER A 263 21.70 -3.19 -31.09
CA SER A 263 21.54 -4.56 -30.61
C SER A 263 21.10 -5.46 -31.77
N THR A 264 21.84 -6.54 -32.00
CA THR A 264 21.50 -7.56 -33.01
C THR A 264 20.46 -8.56 -32.52
N GLY A 265 20.04 -8.46 -31.25
CA GLY A 265 19.10 -9.36 -30.59
C GLY A 265 17.66 -8.85 -30.58
N TRP A 266 16.72 -9.75 -30.30
CA TRP A 266 15.29 -9.43 -30.13
C TRP A 266 14.95 -8.86 -28.74
N ARG A 267 15.94 -8.75 -27.84
CA ARG A 267 15.80 -8.29 -26.46
C ARG A 267 16.93 -7.30 -26.11
N PRO A 268 16.74 -6.42 -25.11
CA PRO A 268 17.83 -5.60 -24.60
C PRO A 268 18.96 -6.47 -24.02
N GLU A 269 20.20 -6.12 -24.34
CA GLU A 269 21.42 -6.80 -23.85
C GLU A 269 22.29 -5.92 -22.94
N GLY A 270 21.97 -4.62 -22.86
CA GLY A 270 22.69 -3.67 -22.01
C GLY A 270 22.70 -4.09 -20.54
N TRP A 271 23.83 -3.90 -19.87
CA TRP A 271 23.93 -4.13 -18.43
C TRP A 271 22.92 -3.23 -17.71
N TRP A 272 22.01 -3.83 -16.93
CA TRP A 272 20.97 -3.12 -16.20
C TRP A 272 20.03 -2.26 -17.07
N TRP A 273 19.77 -2.68 -18.31
CA TRP A 273 18.86 -1.96 -19.22
C TRP A 273 17.52 -1.57 -18.57
N TRP A 274 16.93 -2.49 -17.79
CA TRP A 274 15.65 -2.30 -17.10
C TRP A 274 15.68 -1.24 -16.00
N TRP A 275 16.85 -0.73 -15.60
CA TRP A 275 17.01 0.30 -14.56
C TRP A 275 16.37 1.64 -14.95
N ALA A 276 16.31 1.95 -16.24
CA ALA A 276 15.65 3.14 -16.77
C ALA A 276 14.15 3.16 -16.44
N SER A 277 13.51 2.00 -16.28
CA SER A 277 12.09 1.89 -15.96
C SER A 277 11.72 2.58 -14.63
N SER A 278 12.61 2.63 -13.64
CA SER A 278 12.33 3.34 -12.37
C SER A 278 12.81 4.80 -12.37
N ARG A 279 13.28 5.34 -13.50
CA ARG A 279 13.80 6.73 -13.66
C ARG A 279 13.31 7.44 -14.95
N VAL A 280 12.18 7.00 -15.49
CA VAL A 280 11.43 7.64 -16.58
C VAL A 280 11.20 9.14 -16.39
N ILE A 281 10.90 9.60 -15.16
CA ILE A 281 10.61 11.01 -14.91
C ILE A 281 11.91 11.78 -14.73
N ASN A 282 12.25 12.63 -15.71
CA ASN A 282 13.42 13.50 -15.64
C ASN A 282 13.25 14.76 -16.51
N ARG A 283 14.04 15.80 -16.20
CA ARG A 283 14.16 17.04 -16.99
C ARG A 283 15.63 17.32 -17.22
N PHE A 284 15.97 17.81 -18.39
CA PHE A 284 17.35 18.02 -18.79
C PHE A 284 17.57 19.42 -19.35
N LEU A 285 18.79 19.92 -19.21
CA LEU A 285 19.29 21.07 -19.96
C LEU A 285 19.68 20.65 -21.39
N PRO A 286 19.79 21.60 -22.34
CA PRO A 286 20.23 21.30 -23.71
C PRO A 286 21.62 20.65 -23.81
N ASP A 287 22.45 20.79 -22.78
CA ASP A 287 23.77 20.17 -22.66
C ASP A 287 23.73 18.74 -22.09
N GLY A 288 22.55 18.22 -21.76
CA GLY A 288 22.34 16.89 -21.19
C GLY A 288 22.37 16.82 -19.66
N THR A 289 22.55 17.95 -18.96
CA THR A 289 22.56 17.97 -17.48
C THR A 289 21.18 17.64 -16.92
N GLU A 290 21.12 16.68 -15.98
CA GLU A 290 19.89 16.27 -15.30
C GLU A 290 19.47 17.29 -14.23
N LEU A 291 18.22 17.72 -14.29
CA LEU A 291 17.60 18.68 -13.38
C LEU A 291 16.56 18.07 -12.44
N ASP A 292 15.89 16.99 -12.85
CA ASP A 292 14.80 16.37 -12.07
C ASP A 292 14.92 14.84 -12.03
N PHE A 293 16.08 14.32 -11.63
CA PHE A 293 16.30 12.88 -11.50
C PHE A 293 15.36 12.29 -10.43
N THR A 294 14.23 11.76 -10.90
CA THR A 294 13.16 11.25 -10.04
C THR A 294 13.21 9.74 -10.05
N ILE A 295 13.26 9.14 -8.86
CA ILE A 295 13.11 7.70 -8.68
C ILE A 295 11.62 7.42 -8.50
N GLN A 296 11.07 6.54 -9.32
CA GLN A 296 9.72 6.00 -9.19
C GLN A 296 9.75 4.49 -9.39
N GLU A 297 9.93 3.76 -8.29
CA GLU A 297 9.81 2.30 -8.32
C GLU A 297 8.35 1.85 -8.26
N PHE A 298 8.15 0.59 -8.65
CA PHE A 298 6.88 -0.12 -8.62
C PHE A 298 7.13 -1.56 -8.19
N PRO A 299 6.12 -2.30 -7.70
CA PRO A 299 6.37 -3.56 -7.01
C PRO A 299 7.17 -4.58 -7.81
N PHE A 300 6.86 -4.78 -9.09
CA PHE A 300 7.62 -5.71 -9.94
C PHE A 300 9.11 -5.33 -10.04
N PHE A 301 9.42 -4.03 -10.21
CA PHE A 301 10.80 -3.53 -10.20
C PHE A 301 11.49 -3.86 -8.87
N SER A 302 10.88 -3.56 -7.73
CA SER A 302 11.52 -3.75 -6.42
C SER A 302 11.75 -5.23 -6.07
N PHE A 303 10.84 -6.13 -6.48
CA PHE A 303 11.08 -7.58 -6.33
C PHE A 303 12.14 -8.11 -7.29
N MET A 304 12.23 -7.58 -8.50
CA MET A 304 13.29 -7.93 -9.46
C MET A 304 14.66 -7.44 -8.98
N LEU A 305 14.74 -6.20 -8.49
CA LEU A 305 15.93 -5.62 -7.88
C LEU A 305 16.36 -6.47 -6.66
N GLY A 306 15.40 -6.81 -5.80
CA GLY A 306 15.62 -7.68 -4.65
C GLY A 306 16.24 -6.96 -3.46
N ASP A 307 15.92 -5.68 -3.28
CA ASP A 307 16.19 -4.96 -2.04
C ASP A 307 15.04 -5.30 -1.08
N LEU A 308 15.35 -5.92 0.07
CA LEU A 308 14.40 -6.23 1.14
C LEU A 308 14.04 -4.96 1.92
N HIS A 309 13.72 -3.90 1.17
CA HIS A 309 13.51 -2.59 1.72
C HIS A 309 12.10 -2.52 2.36
N PRO A 310 11.87 -1.62 3.32
CA PRO A 310 10.67 -1.69 4.15
C PRO A 310 9.37 -1.36 3.44
N HIS A 311 9.42 -0.60 2.34
CA HIS A 311 8.26 -0.41 1.45
C HIS A 311 7.87 -1.69 0.67
N VAL A 312 8.83 -2.59 0.38
CA VAL A 312 8.54 -3.91 -0.20
C VAL A 312 7.91 -4.81 0.86
N MET A 313 8.53 -4.85 2.05
CA MET A 313 8.01 -5.61 3.19
C MET A 313 6.63 -5.14 3.65
N SER A 314 6.24 -3.88 3.39
CA SER A 314 4.95 -3.33 3.81
C SER A 314 3.77 -3.76 2.95
N ILE A 315 3.98 -4.18 1.69
CA ILE A 315 2.89 -4.53 0.75
C ILE A 315 1.86 -5.49 1.36
N PRO A 316 2.23 -6.63 1.98
CA PRO A 316 1.26 -7.55 2.57
C PRO A 316 0.44 -6.92 3.70
N PHE A 317 1.03 -6.00 4.46
CA PHE A 317 0.41 -5.34 5.59
C PHE A 317 -0.48 -4.19 5.16
N VAL A 318 -0.13 -3.47 4.09
CA VAL A 318 -1.01 -2.52 3.38
C VAL A 318 -2.29 -3.22 2.94
N LEU A 319 -2.19 -4.38 2.27
CA LEU A 319 -3.33 -5.17 1.81
C LEU A 319 -4.17 -5.72 2.99
N THR A 320 -3.51 -6.12 4.07
CA THR A 320 -4.17 -6.51 5.32
C THR A 320 -4.95 -5.34 5.92
N ALA A 321 -4.37 -4.13 5.91
CA ALA A 321 -5.03 -2.93 6.42
C ALA A 321 -6.29 -2.58 5.63
N ILE A 322 -6.21 -2.61 4.30
CA ILE A 322 -7.39 -2.40 3.45
C ILE A 322 -8.47 -3.44 3.75
N SER A 323 -8.10 -4.70 3.96
CA SER A 323 -9.05 -5.77 4.30
C SER A 323 -9.70 -5.60 5.67
N VAL A 324 -8.95 -5.14 6.68
CA VAL A 324 -9.47 -4.81 8.01
C VAL A 324 -10.43 -3.61 7.94
N ILE A 325 -10.09 -2.59 7.15
CA ILE A 325 -10.96 -1.43 6.90
C ILE A 325 -12.23 -1.86 6.17
N ALA A 326 -12.13 -2.74 5.16
CA ALA A 326 -13.29 -3.30 4.47
C ALA A 326 -14.19 -4.10 5.43
N ASN A 327 -13.61 -4.94 6.28
CA ASN A 327 -14.35 -5.66 7.32
C ASN A 327 -15.10 -4.72 8.28
N LEU A 328 -14.49 -3.57 8.63
CA LEU A 328 -15.14 -2.55 9.45
C LEU A 328 -16.32 -1.88 8.71
N LEU A 329 -16.13 -1.50 7.44
CA LEU A 329 -17.17 -0.89 6.63
C LEU A 329 -18.38 -1.83 6.43
N PHE A 330 -18.11 -3.11 6.16
CA PHE A 330 -19.13 -4.16 5.95
C PHE A 330 -19.89 -4.54 7.23
N SER A 331 -19.35 -4.19 8.40
CA SER A 331 -19.99 -4.45 9.69
C SER A 331 -21.31 -3.70 9.83
N ARG A 332 -22.35 -4.41 10.29
CA ARG A 332 -23.64 -3.80 10.68
C ARG A 332 -23.66 -3.28 12.11
N ALA A 333 -22.69 -3.67 12.94
CA ALA A 333 -22.61 -3.20 14.32
C ALA A 333 -22.23 -1.72 14.35
N ARG A 334 -22.89 -0.93 15.22
CA ARG A 334 -22.63 0.52 15.32
C ARG A 334 -21.19 0.83 15.69
N TRP A 335 -20.56 1.80 15.05
CA TRP A 335 -19.19 2.23 15.37
C TRP A 335 -19.13 3.10 16.64
N GLY A 336 -18.02 3.02 17.37
CA GLY A 336 -17.73 3.82 18.55
C GLY A 336 -16.97 3.03 19.62
N ILE A 337 -16.78 3.61 20.81
CA ILE A 337 -16.09 2.94 21.94
C ILE A 337 -16.79 1.61 22.32
N GLY A 338 -18.12 1.57 22.23
CA GLY A 338 -18.89 0.35 22.46
C GLY A 338 -18.54 -0.78 21.48
N TRP A 339 -18.30 -0.45 20.20
CA TRP A 339 -17.85 -1.42 19.20
C TRP A 339 -16.51 -2.03 19.58
N LEU A 340 -15.56 -1.18 20.01
CA LEU A 340 -14.22 -1.60 20.39
C LEU A 340 -14.26 -2.60 21.56
N ARG A 341 -15.08 -2.29 22.57
CA ARG A 341 -15.27 -3.17 23.75
C ARG A 341 -15.94 -4.50 23.40
N SER A 342 -16.93 -4.47 22.50
CA SER A 342 -17.67 -5.67 22.08
C SER A 342 -16.91 -6.56 21.10
N ASN A 343 -15.90 -6.03 20.41
CA ASN A 343 -15.10 -6.75 19.41
C ASN A 343 -13.60 -6.64 19.76
N PRO A 344 -13.17 -7.20 20.90
CA PRO A 344 -11.82 -6.96 21.41
C PRO A 344 -10.74 -7.49 20.46
N ILE A 345 -10.92 -8.66 19.86
CA ILE A 345 -9.94 -9.25 18.93
C ILE A 345 -9.86 -8.41 17.64
N SER A 346 -11.00 -8.00 17.06
CA SER A 346 -11.01 -7.09 15.90
C SER A 346 -10.36 -5.75 16.22
N THR A 347 -10.51 -5.27 17.46
CA THR A 347 -9.91 -4.03 17.93
C THR A 347 -8.40 -4.16 18.09
N VAL A 348 -7.91 -5.26 18.67
CA VAL A 348 -6.47 -5.52 18.76
C VAL A 348 -5.86 -5.58 17.36
N ILE A 349 -6.45 -6.30 16.42
CA ILE A 349 -5.95 -6.35 15.04
C ILE A 349 -5.97 -4.97 14.39
N LEU A 350 -7.05 -4.20 14.55
CA LEU A 350 -7.14 -2.83 14.01
C LEU A 350 -6.06 -1.92 14.61
N VAL A 351 -5.82 -1.99 15.92
CA VAL A 351 -4.78 -1.23 16.62
C VAL A 351 -3.39 -1.62 16.15
N LEU A 352 -3.11 -2.92 16.01
CA LEU A 352 -1.80 -3.41 15.55
C LEU A 352 -1.54 -3.00 14.10
N VAL A 353 -2.53 -3.14 13.22
CA VAL A 353 -2.41 -2.75 11.80
C VAL A 353 -2.14 -1.25 11.66
N VAL A 354 -2.93 -0.41 12.35
CA VAL A 354 -2.75 1.06 12.28
C VAL A 354 -1.45 1.49 12.95
N GLY A 355 -1.14 0.93 14.12
CA GLY A 355 0.05 1.29 14.89
C GLY A 355 1.36 0.84 14.23
N SER A 356 1.37 -0.35 13.61
CA SER A 356 2.57 -0.89 12.98
C SER A 356 2.85 -0.28 11.61
N ALA A 357 1.86 0.34 10.96
CA ALA A 357 2.00 0.93 9.61
C ALA A 357 3.24 1.80 9.52
N GLY A 358 3.38 2.78 10.41
CA GLY A 358 4.53 3.68 10.40
C GLY A 358 5.85 3.06 10.87
N PHE A 359 5.80 1.93 11.56
CA PHE A 359 6.99 1.21 12.03
C PHE A 359 7.53 0.22 10.98
N ILE A 360 6.66 -0.28 10.10
CA ILE A 360 7.07 -1.04 8.92
C ILE A 360 7.52 -0.06 7.83
N ASN A 361 6.74 0.97 7.57
CA ASN A 361 7.06 2.02 6.60
C ASN A 361 6.28 3.29 6.92
N THR A 362 6.95 4.33 7.42
CA THR A 362 6.35 5.59 7.89
C THR A 362 5.34 6.22 6.91
N TRP A 363 5.59 6.07 5.62
CA TRP A 363 4.74 6.61 4.55
C TRP A 363 3.35 5.98 4.48
N ASP A 364 3.16 4.78 5.04
CA ASP A 364 1.87 4.07 5.05
C ASP A 364 0.87 4.66 6.04
N MET A 365 1.35 5.41 7.03
CA MET A 365 0.52 5.96 8.09
C MET A 365 -0.54 6.95 7.55
N LEU A 366 -0.15 7.85 6.65
CA LEU A 366 -1.02 8.93 6.18
C LEU A 366 -2.26 8.39 5.45
N TRP A 367 -2.05 7.59 4.40
CA TRP A 367 -3.16 7.06 3.62
C TRP A 367 -4.03 6.13 4.45
N MET A 368 -3.45 5.37 5.38
CA MET A 368 -4.18 4.42 6.20
C MET A 368 -5.13 5.12 7.18
N LEU A 369 -4.67 6.21 7.80
CA LEU A 369 -5.52 7.05 8.66
C LEU A 369 -6.62 7.74 7.84
N LEU A 370 -6.33 8.18 6.61
CA LEU A 370 -7.33 8.75 5.71
C LEU A 370 -8.38 7.70 5.30
N ALA A 371 -7.96 6.49 4.94
CA ALA A 371 -8.86 5.40 4.56
C ALA A 371 -9.74 4.95 5.73
N LEU A 372 -9.15 4.80 6.92
CA LEU A 372 -9.88 4.45 8.14
C LEU A 372 -10.87 5.55 8.54
N GLY A 373 -10.43 6.81 8.53
CA GLY A 373 -11.28 7.97 8.82
C GLY A 373 -12.46 8.08 7.85
N GLY A 374 -12.20 7.89 6.54
CA GLY A 374 -13.24 7.84 5.51
C GLY A 374 -14.23 6.70 5.72
N ALA A 375 -13.75 5.48 6.00
CA ALA A 375 -14.61 4.33 6.28
C ALA A 375 -15.49 4.54 7.51
N ILE A 376 -14.92 5.09 8.59
CA ILE A 376 -15.67 5.45 9.81
C ILE A 376 -16.69 6.55 9.53
N TYR A 377 -16.33 7.56 8.74
CA TYR A 377 -17.22 8.65 8.36
C TYR A 377 -18.45 8.10 7.62
N PHE A 378 -18.26 7.31 6.56
CA PHE A 378 -19.38 6.75 5.78
C PHE A 378 -20.21 5.75 6.60
N LYS A 379 -19.56 4.94 7.43
CA LYS A 379 -20.25 4.03 8.34
C LYS A 379 -21.13 4.78 9.34
N THR A 380 -20.59 5.82 9.96
CA THR A 380 -21.31 6.67 10.93
C THR A 380 -22.48 7.38 10.26
N TYR A 381 -22.29 7.87 9.03
CA TYR A 381 -23.37 8.47 8.26
C TYR A 381 -24.51 7.49 8.02
N ARG A 382 -24.19 6.28 7.53
CA ARG A 382 -25.18 5.22 7.28
C ARG A 382 -25.96 4.85 8.53
N GLU A 383 -25.31 4.81 9.70
CA GLU A 383 -25.93 4.44 10.96
C GLU A 383 -26.93 5.49 11.48
N ASN A 384 -26.72 6.76 11.14
CA ASN A 384 -27.51 7.89 11.66
C ASN A 384 -28.39 8.57 10.59
N GLY A 385 -28.25 8.21 9.31
CA GLY A 385 -28.92 8.82 8.16
C GLY A 385 -28.46 10.24 7.80
N ARG A 386 -27.81 10.95 8.73
CA ARG A 386 -27.24 12.29 8.55
C ARG A 386 -25.98 12.46 9.41
N MET A 387 -25.03 13.27 8.95
CA MET A 387 -23.86 13.64 9.76
C MET A 387 -24.20 14.85 10.64
N HIS A 388 -24.47 14.60 11.92
CA HIS A 388 -24.69 15.66 12.91
C HIS A 388 -23.54 15.68 13.93
N LEU A 389 -23.39 16.77 14.68
CA LEU A 389 -22.29 16.96 15.64
C LEU A 389 -22.21 15.83 16.67
N GLN A 390 -23.35 15.30 17.12
CA GLN A 390 -23.38 14.17 18.05
C GLN A 390 -22.95 12.84 17.40
N ALA A 391 -23.20 12.61 16.11
CA ALA A 391 -22.66 11.46 15.39
C ALA A 391 -21.11 11.53 15.32
N ILE A 392 -20.56 12.72 15.08
CA ILE A 392 -19.10 12.94 15.13
C ILE A 392 -18.56 12.70 16.55
N ARG A 393 -19.21 13.27 17.58
CA ARG A 393 -18.81 13.10 18.99
C ARG A 393 -18.84 11.64 19.47
N THR A 394 -19.66 10.78 18.86
CA THR A 394 -19.74 9.35 19.20
C THR A 394 -18.75 8.50 18.40
N ALA A 395 -18.48 8.85 17.15
CA ALA A 395 -17.57 8.13 16.27
C ALA A 395 -16.08 8.49 16.46
N ALA A 396 -15.78 9.77 16.63
CA ALA A 396 -14.41 10.29 16.72
C ALA A 396 -13.60 9.68 17.88
N PRO A 397 -14.15 9.47 19.10
CA PRO A 397 -13.40 8.83 20.17
C PRO A 397 -12.92 7.42 19.82
N GLY A 398 -13.69 6.65 19.05
CA GLY A 398 -13.25 5.32 18.60
C GLY A 398 -12.02 5.39 17.68
N PHE A 399 -12.02 6.33 16.74
CA PHE A 399 -10.88 6.58 15.86
C PHE A 399 -9.63 7.01 16.65
N VAL A 400 -9.81 7.99 17.54
CA VAL A 400 -8.73 8.52 18.39
C VAL A 400 -8.16 7.41 19.29
N VAL A 401 -9.00 6.59 19.90
CA VAL A 401 -8.55 5.45 20.74
C VAL A 401 -7.72 4.48 19.91
N VAL A 402 -8.15 4.12 18.69
CA VAL A 402 -7.37 3.22 17.82
C VAL A 402 -6.02 3.82 17.46
N ALA A 403 -6.00 5.08 17.01
CA ALA A 403 -4.76 5.76 16.60
C ALA A 403 -3.78 5.93 17.77
N LEU A 404 -4.26 6.41 18.93
CA LEU A 404 -3.44 6.61 20.12
C LEU A 404 -3.00 5.29 20.74
N ALA A 405 -3.85 4.25 20.77
CA ALA A 405 -3.44 2.93 21.25
C ALA A 405 -2.36 2.31 20.37
N GLY A 406 -2.45 2.50 19.04
CA GLY A 406 -1.42 2.05 18.09
C GLY A 406 -0.10 2.77 18.32
N ALA A 407 -0.13 4.10 18.42
CA ALA A 407 1.06 4.92 18.70
C ALA A 407 1.66 4.61 20.08
N ALA A 408 0.82 4.37 21.10
CA ALA A 408 1.26 4.01 22.45
C ALA A 408 1.91 2.62 22.49
N PHE A 409 1.32 1.64 21.79
CA PHE A 409 1.86 0.28 21.71
C PHE A 409 3.26 0.27 21.11
N PHE A 410 3.49 1.05 20.05
CA PHE A 410 4.81 1.21 19.40
C PHE A 410 5.54 2.49 19.83
N SER A 411 5.28 2.98 21.05
CA SER A 411 5.78 4.27 21.53
C SER A 411 7.30 4.37 21.54
N ASN A 412 8.00 3.29 21.89
CA ASN A 412 9.47 3.28 21.84
C ASN A 412 9.99 3.55 20.43
N TYR A 413 9.35 3.01 19.39
CA TYR A 413 9.71 3.37 18.02
C TYR A 413 9.40 4.84 17.72
N TYR A 414 8.14 5.25 17.89
CA TYR A 414 7.68 6.59 17.45
C TYR A 414 8.34 7.75 18.21
N PHE A 415 8.69 7.56 19.48
CA PHE A 415 9.17 8.64 20.34
C PHE A 415 10.62 8.50 20.80
N VAL A 416 11.27 7.36 20.57
CA VAL A 416 12.67 7.13 21.01
C VAL A 416 13.61 6.83 19.85
N THR A 417 13.30 5.85 19.00
CA THR A 417 14.25 5.44 17.94
C THR A 417 14.01 6.12 16.59
N MET A 418 12.77 6.47 16.25
CA MET A 418 12.45 7.10 14.98
C MET A 418 13.08 8.49 14.89
N GLN A 419 13.81 8.73 13.80
CA GLN A 419 14.34 10.06 13.46
C GLN A 419 13.78 10.51 12.11
N SER A 420 13.32 11.76 12.04
CA SER A 420 12.80 12.35 10.81
C SER A 420 13.90 13.10 10.08
N GLN A 421 14.02 12.87 8.78
CA GLN A 421 14.89 13.63 7.87
C GLN A 421 14.17 14.84 7.24
N ILE A 422 12.90 15.08 7.61
CA ILE A 422 12.10 16.19 7.10
C ILE A 422 12.57 17.50 7.74
N GLN A 423 12.88 18.48 6.91
CA GLN A 423 13.32 19.82 7.28
C GLN A 423 12.13 20.80 7.34
N PHE A 424 12.32 21.97 7.96
CA PHE A 424 11.31 23.03 7.96
C PHE A 424 11.55 24.03 6.81
N PRO A 425 10.53 24.43 6.03
CA PRO A 425 9.15 23.95 6.06
C PRO A 425 9.03 22.50 5.54
N PRO A 426 8.10 21.67 6.06
CA PRO A 426 8.04 20.24 5.78
C PRO A 426 7.61 19.89 4.36
N ALA A 427 6.91 20.79 3.68
CA ALA A 427 6.49 20.65 2.30
C ALA A 427 6.91 21.89 1.51
N ILE A 428 7.48 21.67 0.33
CA ILE A 428 7.98 22.71 -0.58
C ILE A 428 7.51 22.41 -2.00
N PRO A 429 7.44 23.42 -2.90
CA PRO A 429 6.93 23.21 -4.25
C PRO A 429 7.86 22.28 -5.03
N THR A 430 7.26 21.38 -5.79
CA THR A 430 7.94 20.61 -6.81
C THR A 430 8.38 21.57 -7.91
N LYS A 431 9.69 21.65 -8.18
CA LYS A 431 10.25 22.63 -9.12
C LYS A 431 9.88 22.34 -10.57
N TYR A 432 9.99 21.08 -10.99
CA TYR A 432 9.80 20.68 -12.39
C TYR A 432 8.52 19.85 -12.56
N ALA A 433 7.79 20.12 -13.64
CA ALA A 433 6.56 19.39 -13.97
C ALA A 433 6.90 18.05 -14.64
N THR A 434 6.18 16.98 -14.28
CA THR A 434 6.24 15.72 -15.03
C THR A 434 5.65 15.91 -16.43
N ARG A 435 6.37 15.47 -17.46
CA ARG A 435 5.86 15.51 -18.84
C ARG A 435 4.72 14.50 -18.99
N PRO A 436 3.63 14.81 -19.73
CA PRO A 436 2.54 13.85 -19.91
C PRO A 436 2.98 12.49 -20.45
N ILE A 437 3.92 12.46 -21.40
CA ILE A 437 4.47 11.21 -21.94
C ILE A 437 5.18 10.37 -20.86
N HIS A 438 5.93 11.00 -19.94
CA HIS A 438 6.57 10.31 -18.82
C HIS A 438 5.52 9.77 -17.84
N PHE A 439 4.50 10.57 -17.52
CA PHE A 439 3.40 10.15 -16.65
C PHE A 439 2.66 8.93 -17.22
N PHE A 440 2.28 8.97 -18.51
CA PHE A 440 1.61 7.83 -19.16
C PHE A 440 2.56 6.66 -19.40
N THR A 441 3.86 6.89 -19.52
CA THR A 441 4.83 5.80 -19.54
C THR A 441 4.81 5.05 -18.23
N VAL A 442 4.85 5.76 -17.09
CA VAL A 442 4.78 5.16 -15.76
C VAL A 442 3.44 4.43 -15.56
N TRP A 443 2.31 5.08 -15.83
CA TRP A 443 0.99 4.60 -15.38
C TRP A 443 0.14 3.90 -16.44
N GLY A 444 0.50 4.00 -17.72
CA GLY A 444 -0.39 3.67 -18.84
C GLY A 444 -0.96 2.26 -18.81
N GLY A 445 -0.14 1.26 -18.45
CA GLY A 445 -0.57 -0.13 -18.34
C GLY A 445 -1.71 -0.32 -17.33
N LEU A 446 -1.58 0.25 -16.12
CA LEU A 446 -2.64 0.17 -15.10
C LEU A 446 -3.81 1.07 -15.42
N LEU A 447 -3.57 2.29 -15.93
CA LEU A 447 -4.65 3.21 -16.29
C LEU A 447 -5.58 2.58 -17.33
N ALA A 448 -5.04 1.82 -18.30
CA ALA A 448 -5.84 1.11 -19.30
C ALA A 448 -6.84 0.13 -18.66
N VAL A 449 -6.43 -0.62 -17.63
CA VAL A 449 -7.32 -1.52 -16.88
C VAL A 449 -8.35 -0.72 -16.09
N LEU A 450 -7.93 0.37 -15.47
CA LEU A 450 -8.81 1.23 -14.66
C LEU A 450 -9.85 1.99 -15.49
N LEU A 451 -9.64 2.20 -16.80
CA LEU A 451 -10.64 2.82 -17.67
C LEU A 451 -11.94 1.99 -17.72
N VAL A 452 -11.85 0.66 -17.61
CA VAL A 452 -13.03 -0.22 -17.54
C VAL A 452 -13.82 0.07 -16.26
N PHE A 453 -13.16 0.09 -15.10
CA PHE A 453 -13.79 0.44 -13.84
C PHE A 453 -14.38 1.86 -13.85
N ALA A 454 -13.61 2.85 -14.35
CA ALA A 454 -14.01 4.24 -14.40
C ALA A 454 -15.24 4.43 -15.30
N SER A 455 -15.29 3.79 -16.46
CA SER A 455 -16.42 3.85 -17.38
C SER A 455 -17.69 3.19 -16.83
N ALA A 456 -17.57 2.12 -16.04
CA ALA A 456 -18.71 1.43 -15.44
C ALA A 456 -19.24 2.12 -14.19
N ILE A 457 -18.36 2.66 -13.32
CA ILE A 457 -18.74 3.13 -11.99
C ILE A 457 -18.67 4.66 -11.87
N VAL A 458 -17.59 5.28 -12.33
CA VAL A 458 -17.31 6.70 -12.08
C VAL A 458 -18.04 7.59 -13.10
N VAL A 459 -17.85 7.35 -14.40
CA VAL A 459 -18.37 8.18 -15.49
C VAL A 459 -19.91 8.32 -15.47
N PRO A 460 -20.70 7.26 -15.29
CA PRO A 460 -22.17 7.38 -15.27
C PRO A 460 -22.64 8.20 -14.07
N ARG A 461 -21.96 8.06 -12.92
CA ARG A 461 -22.29 8.79 -11.70
C ARG A 461 -21.93 10.26 -11.83
N VAL A 462 -20.72 10.58 -12.28
CA VAL A 462 -20.31 11.97 -12.52
C VAL A 462 -21.23 12.64 -13.55
N SER A 463 -21.57 11.94 -14.64
CA SER A 463 -22.49 12.45 -15.67
C SER A 463 -23.89 12.75 -15.10
N HIS A 464 -24.42 11.82 -14.30
CA HIS A 464 -25.71 12.00 -13.62
C HIS A 464 -25.67 13.19 -12.64
N GLU A 465 -24.61 13.30 -11.84
CA GLU A 465 -24.44 14.40 -10.89
C GLU A 465 -24.24 15.75 -11.59
N LEU A 466 -23.53 15.79 -12.71
CA LEU A 466 -23.40 16.99 -13.56
C LEU A 466 -24.75 17.37 -14.19
N ALA A 467 -25.56 16.39 -14.60
CA ALA A 467 -26.90 16.66 -15.12
C ALA A 467 -27.82 17.26 -14.04
N ILE A 468 -27.75 16.75 -12.80
CA ILE A 468 -28.45 17.35 -11.65
C ILE A 468 -27.93 18.76 -11.38
N PHE A 469 -26.60 18.93 -11.33
CA PHE A 469 -25.97 20.23 -11.09
C PHE A 469 -26.38 21.27 -12.13
N ARG A 470 -26.48 20.87 -13.42
CA ARG A 470 -26.92 21.72 -14.53
C ARG A 470 -28.42 22.01 -14.52
N ARG A 471 -29.26 21.05 -14.11
CA ARG A 471 -30.73 21.20 -14.02
C ARG A 471 -31.18 21.97 -12.76
N GLY A 472 -30.36 21.95 -11.70
CA GLY A 472 -30.65 22.53 -10.38
C GLY A 472 -30.18 23.97 -10.20
N ALA A 473 -30.80 24.88 -10.94
CA ALA A 473 -30.80 26.33 -10.70
C ALA A 473 -31.83 26.75 -9.63
N THR A 474 -32.14 25.91 -8.64
CA THR A 474 -32.97 26.30 -7.49
C THR A 474 -32.08 26.75 -6.33
N ALA A 475 -31.68 28.02 -6.42
CA ALA A 475 -31.18 28.93 -5.38
C ALA A 475 -30.23 28.37 -4.29
N PHE A 476 -29.10 29.04 -4.10
CA PHE A 476 -28.28 28.99 -2.87
C PHE A 476 -29.08 29.27 -1.56
N GLY A 477 -30.38 29.59 -1.66
CA GLY A 477 -31.30 29.84 -0.54
C GLY A 477 -32.02 28.61 0.03
N SER A 478 -31.86 27.39 -0.51
CA SER A 478 -32.44 26.17 0.11
C SER A 478 -31.36 25.27 0.72
N SER A 479 -31.65 24.68 1.89
CA SER A 479 -30.73 23.77 2.60
C SER A 479 -30.42 22.48 1.81
N SER A 480 -31.33 22.04 0.94
CA SER A 480 -31.15 20.90 0.04
C SER A 480 -30.16 21.19 -1.08
N GLY A 481 -30.18 22.39 -1.67
CA GLY A 481 -29.27 22.78 -2.74
C GLY A 481 -27.80 22.87 -2.30
N LEU A 482 -27.54 23.29 -1.05
CA LEU A 482 -26.19 23.33 -0.50
C LEU A 482 -25.64 21.92 -0.26
N TYR A 483 -26.45 20.99 0.24
CA TYR A 483 -26.05 19.60 0.43
C TYR A 483 -25.73 18.91 -0.90
N GLU A 484 -26.48 19.22 -1.96
CA GLU A 484 -26.21 18.70 -3.31
C GLU A 484 -24.90 19.24 -3.89
N LYS A 485 -24.55 20.49 -3.61
CA LYS A 485 -23.33 21.13 -4.15
C LYS A 485 -22.11 20.92 -3.26
N PHE A 486 -22.28 20.49 -2.01
CA PHE A 486 -21.20 20.30 -1.03
C PHE A 486 -19.99 19.52 -1.56
N PRO A 487 -20.13 18.29 -2.12
CA PRO A 487 -18.95 17.55 -2.57
C PRO A 487 -18.21 18.23 -3.71
N TRP A 488 -18.92 18.97 -4.58
CA TRP A 488 -18.31 19.75 -5.65
C TRP A 488 -17.56 20.96 -5.11
N ILE A 489 -18.18 21.74 -4.22
CA ILE A 489 -17.57 22.93 -3.61
C ILE A 489 -16.30 22.54 -2.85
N VAL A 490 -16.37 21.47 -2.04
CA VAL A 490 -15.23 21.00 -1.25
C VAL A 490 -14.10 20.51 -2.15
N SER A 491 -14.39 19.65 -3.14
CA SER A 491 -13.33 19.09 -3.99
C SER A 491 -12.72 20.11 -4.95
N VAL A 492 -13.53 20.94 -5.62
CA VAL A 492 -13.04 22.01 -6.50
C VAL A 492 -12.30 23.07 -5.69
N GLY A 493 -12.84 23.46 -4.53
CA GLY A 493 -12.18 24.39 -3.62
C GLY A 493 -10.84 23.86 -3.13
N PHE A 494 -10.75 22.56 -2.80
CA PHE A 494 -9.50 21.92 -2.42
C PHE A 494 -8.47 21.93 -3.56
N VAL A 495 -8.85 21.56 -4.78
CA VAL A 495 -7.95 21.58 -5.95
C VAL A 495 -7.47 23.00 -6.24
N ALA A 496 -8.38 23.98 -6.27
CA ALA A 496 -8.06 25.38 -6.51
C ALA A 496 -7.14 25.96 -5.42
N PHE A 497 -7.45 25.69 -4.15
CA PHE A 497 -6.63 26.13 -3.02
C PHE A 497 -5.22 25.51 -3.08
N THR A 498 -5.13 24.21 -3.35
CA THR A 498 -3.84 23.50 -3.42
C THR A 498 -2.98 24.04 -4.57
N TYR A 499 -3.59 24.31 -5.73
CA TYR A 499 -2.89 24.91 -6.87
C TYR A 499 -2.45 26.35 -6.58
N PHE A 500 -3.30 27.15 -5.93
CA PHE A 500 -2.96 28.51 -5.53
C PHE A 500 -1.85 28.55 -4.48
N ALA A 501 -1.90 27.66 -3.48
CA ALA A 501 -0.84 27.48 -2.50
C ALA A 501 0.48 27.10 -3.19
N TRP A 502 0.42 26.25 -4.23
CA TRP A 502 1.60 25.91 -5.00
C TRP A 502 2.17 27.13 -5.74
N ILE A 503 1.34 27.96 -6.37
CA ILE A 503 1.80 29.19 -7.04
C ILE A 503 2.55 30.09 -6.05
N ILE A 504 1.97 30.37 -4.89
CA ILE A 504 2.61 31.19 -3.85
C ILE A 504 3.95 30.55 -3.44
N ALA A 505 3.95 29.25 -3.15
CA ALA A 505 5.14 28.55 -2.72
C ALA A 505 6.22 28.54 -3.81
N HIS A 506 5.87 28.32 -5.07
CA HIS A 506 6.79 28.29 -6.22
C HIS A 506 7.56 29.60 -6.32
N TYR A 507 6.87 30.74 -6.29
CA TYR A 507 7.52 32.06 -6.30
C TYR A 507 8.28 32.40 -5.01
N SER A 508 7.99 31.71 -3.89
CA SER A 508 8.65 31.95 -2.61
C SER A 508 9.91 31.10 -2.41
N PHE A 509 9.97 29.90 -2.99
CA PHE A 509 11.01 28.89 -2.71
C PHE A 509 11.81 28.46 -3.95
N ASN A 510 11.46 28.92 -5.14
CA ASN A 510 12.21 28.63 -6.36
C ASN A 510 12.79 29.93 -6.94
N ASP A 511 14.10 30.11 -6.79
CA ASP A 511 14.82 31.30 -7.28
C ASP A 511 14.69 31.48 -8.79
N ASN A 512 14.44 30.39 -9.54
CA ASN A 512 14.25 30.38 -10.99
C ASN A 512 12.77 30.21 -11.38
N ALA A 513 11.83 30.68 -10.56
CA ALA A 513 10.40 30.56 -10.87
C ALA A 513 10.02 31.37 -12.12
N ASP A 514 9.42 30.71 -13.12
CA ASP A 514 8.90 31.35 -14.33
C ASP A 514 7.37 31.18 -14.43
N GLY A 515 6.67 32.18 -15.00
CA GLY A 515 5.25 32.07 -15.32
C GLY A 515 4.92 30.91 -16.27
N ALA A 516 5.85 30.52 -17.14
CA ALA A 516 5.72 29.36 -18.02
C ALA A 516 5.61 28.03 -17.26
N ASP A 517 6.11 27.96 -16.01
CA ASP A 517 5.98 26.77 -15.16
C ASP A 517 4.52 26.47 -14.80
N LEU A 518 3.64 27.48 -14.80
CA LEU A 518 2.21 27.29 -14.61
C LEU A 518 1.59 26.60 -15.83
N ILE A 519 1.98 27.02 -17.03
CA ILE A 519 1.41 26.52 -18.29
C ILE A 519 1.87 25.09 -18.55
N THR A 520 3.16 24.80 -18.36
CA THR A 520 3.74 23.47 -18.61
C THR A 520 3.18 22.38 -17.68
N ARG A 521 2.73 22.77 -16.48
CA ARG A 521 2.21 21.86 -15.46
C ARG A 521 0.69 21.67 -15.54
N LEU A 522 -0.02 22.63 -16.15
CA LEU A 522 -1.47 22.64 -16.24
C LEU A 522 -2.06 21.35 -16.84
N PRO A 523 -1.53 20.76 -17.93
CA PRO A 523 -2.14 19.58 -18.54
C PRO A 523 -2.30 18.41 -17.57
N LEU A 524 -1.22 18.07 -16.84
CA LEU A 524 -1.22 16.93 -15.93
C LEU A 524 -1.97 17.24 -14.63
N THR A 525 -1.73 18.42 -14.05
CA THR A 525 -2.37 18.80 -12.78
C THR A 525 -3.88 19.06 -12.95
N ALA A 526 -4.32 19.61 -14.09
CA ALA A 526 -5.74 19.73 -14.38
C ALA A 526 -6.40 18.35 -14.58
N LEU A 527 -5.72 17.42 -15.27
CA LEU A 527 -6.19 16.04 -15.42
C LEU A 527 -6.35 15.35 -14.06
N LEU A 528 -5.32 15.39 -13.21
CA LEU A 528 -5.33 14.78 -11.88
C LEU A 528 -6.33 15.46 -10.95
N GLY A 529 -6.43 16.78 -10.99
CA GLY A 529 -7.42 17.56 -10.22
C GLY A 529 -8.86 17.24 -10.63
N ALA A 530 -9.13 17.14 -11.94
CA ALA A 530 -10.45 16.75 -12.45
C ALA A 530 -10.79 15.29 -12.06
N ALA A 531 -9.81 14.38 -12.15
CA ALA A 531 -9.97 13.00 -11.69
C ALA A 531 -10.29 12.95 -10.18
N PHE A 532 -9.55 13.70 -9.35
CA PHE A 532 -9.81 13.80 -7.92
C PHE A 532 -11.23 14.32 -7.63
N VAL A 533 -11.67 15.39 -8.30
CA VAL A 533 -13.03 15.92 -8.14
C VAL A 533 -14.09 14.87 -8.48
N GLY A 534 -13.97 14.21 -9.64
CA GLY A 534 -14.91 13.18 -10.06
C GLY A 534 -14.96 11.98 -9.11
N LEU A 535 -13.80 11.52 -8.64
CA LEU A 535 -13.66 10.41 -7.70
C LEU A 535 -14.18 10.78 -6.30
N PHE A 536 -13.84 11.97 -5.79
CA PHE A 536 -14.32 12.46 -4.50
C PHE A 536 -15.85 12.60 -4.48
N VAL A 537 -16.43 13.22 -5.52
CA VAL A 537 -17.89 13.33 -5.67
C VAL A 537 -18.53 11.95 -5.70
N THR A 538 -17.96 11.00 -6.46
CA THR A 538 -18.46 9.62 -6.55
C THR A 538 -18.40 8.92 -5.19
N THR A 539 -17.25 8.98 -4.51
CA THR A 539 -17.02 8.38 -3.19
C THR A 539 -18.00 8.94 -2.16
N TYR A 540 -18.11 10.26 -2.10
CA TYR A 540 -18.99 10.95 -1.17
C TYR A 540 -20.45 10.57 -1.42
N ARG A 541 -20.93 10.67 -2.67
CA ARG A 541 -22.34 10.38 -3.00
C ARG A 541 -22.73 8.94 -2.74
N ARG A 542 -21.88 7.97 -3.09
CA ARG A 542 -22.13 6.56 -2.80
C ARG A 542 -22.19 6.31 -1.29
N GLY A 543 -21.22 6.85 -0.55
CA GLY A 543 -21.21 6.74 0.91
C GLY A 543 -22.43 7.37 1.58
N MET A 544 -22.87 8.54 1.11
CA MET A 544 -24.09 9.21 1.58
C MET A 544 -25.38 8.47 1.19
N ARG A 545 -25.34 7.60 0.18
CA ARG A 545 -26.44 6.66 -0.14
C ARG A 545 -26.36 5.36 0.66
N GLY A 546 -25.43 5.26 1.60
CA GLY A 546 -25.27 4.12 2.50
C GLY A 546 -24.49 2.95 1.90
N ALA A 547 -23.72 3.16 0.83
CA ALA A 547 -22.91 2.12 0.21
C ALA A 547 -21.87 1.54 1.18
N ASP A 548 -21.86 0.21 1.30
CA ASP A 548 -20.94 -0.59 2.11
C ASP A 548 -20.47 -1.84 1.35
N ASP A 549 -20.31 -1.65 0.05
CA ASP A 549 -20.01 -2.67 -0.95
C ASP A 549 -18.53 -2.56 -1.39
N GLY A 550 -18.06 -3.52 -2.19
CA GLY A 550 -16.71 -3.56 -2.71
C GLY A 550 -16.38 -2.33 -3.56
N ALA A 551 -17.33 -1.87 -4.37
CA ALA A 551 -17.22 -0.64 -5.15
C ALA A 551 -16.88 0.56 -4.27
N GLN A 552 -17.48 0.70 -3.08
CA GLN A 552 -17.17 1.82 -2.20
C GLN A 552 -15.71 1.81 -1.73
N ILE A 553 -15.14 0.64 -1.42
CA ILE A 553 -13.71 0.51 -1.08
C ILE A 553 -12.85 0.89 -2.29
N ALA A 554 -13.17 0.37 -3.48
CA ALA A 554 -12.41 0.67 -4.70
C ALA A 554 -12.37 2.18 -5.04
N VAL A 555 -13.51 2.88 -4.95
CA VAL A 555 -13.57 4.33 -5.23
C VAL A 555 -12.86 5.13 -4.12
N ILE A 556 -12.88 4.71 -2.85
CA ILE A 556 -12.06 5.32 -1.77
C ILE A 556 -10.58 5.21 -2.12
N LEU A 557 -10.10 4.03 -2.50
CA LEU A 557 -8.69 3.80 -2.87
C LEU A 557 -8.29 4.64 -4.09
N LEU A 558 -9.13 4.72 -5.12
CA LEU A 558 -8.86 5.61 -6.26
C LEU A 558 -8.86 7.09 -5.88
N THR A 559 -9.76 7.52 -4.98
CA THR A 559 -9.80 8.91 -4.51
C THR A 559 -8.50 9.27 -3.80
N ILE A 560 -8.04 8.41 -2.88
CA ILE A 560 -6.74 8.56 -2.20
C ILE A 560 -5.60 8.54 -3.22
N SER A 561 -5.65 7.64 -4.21
CA SER A 561 -4.62 7.55 -5.25
C SER A 561 -4.51 8.84 -6.05
N SER A 562 -5.64 9.39 -6.52
CA SER A 562 -5.68 10.65 -7.26
C SER A 562 -5.17 11.83 -6.44
N LEU A 563 -5.45 11.84 -5.12
CA LEU A 563 -4.92 12.82 -4.19
C LEU A 563 -3.39 12.73 -4.06
N LEU A 564 -2.86 11.52 -3.89
CA LEU A 564 -1.40 11.29 -3.76
C LEU A 564 -0.66 11.70 -5.05
N LEU A 565 -1.18 11.32 -6.22
CA LEU A 565 -0.60 11.72 -7.51
C LEU A 565 -0.68 13.23 -7.72
N PHE A 566 -1.84 13.84 -7.45
CA PHE A 566 -2.01 15.29 -7.58
C PHE A 566 -1.08 16.06 -6.65
N TRP A 567 -0.93 15.58 -5.41
CA TRP A 567 -0.01 16.19 -4.45
C TRP A 567 1.45 16.08 -4.90
N ALA A 568 1.91 14.91 -5.35
CA ALA A 568 3.30 14.72 -5.78
C ALA A 568 3.73 15.60 -6.97
N GLU A 569 2.79 16.01 -7.82
CA GLU A 569 3.05 16.93 -8.94
C GLU A 569 3.17 18.40 -8.51
N LEU A 570 2.59 18.76 -7.35
CA LEU A 570 2.62 20.12 -6.83
C LEU A 570 3.66 20.27 -5.71
N PHE A 571 3.68 19.36 -4.75
CA PHE A 571 4.50 19.47 -3.55
C PHE A 571 5.33 18.23 -3.32
N ARG A 572 6.49 18.43 -2.70
CA ARG A 572 7.37 17.39 -2.19
C ARG A 572 7.66 17.65 -0.72
N LEU A 573 7.95 16.58 0.02
CA LEU A 573 8.54 16.73 1.35
C LEU A 573 9.94 17.35 1.23
N HIS A 574 10.24 18.25 2.14
CA HIS A 574 11.54 18.88 2.24
C HIS A 574 12.48 17.93 2.98
N ASP A 575 13.29 17.19 2.24
CA ASP A 575 14.30 16.29 2.79
C ASP A 575 15.71 16.65 2.32
N MET A 576 16.69 15.93 2.85
CA MET A 576 18.13 16.17 2.61
C MET A 576 18.57 15.93 1.16
N PHE A 577 17.77 15.27 0.32
CA PHE A 577 18.18 14.91 -1.04
C PHE A 577 17.86 15.99 -2.08
N GLY A 578 17.15 17.05 -1.69
CA GLY A 578 16.93 18.23 -2.53
C GLY A 578 15.98 18.05 -3.74
N GLY A 579 15.70 16.81 -4.17
CA GLY A 579 14.77 16.45 -5.23
C GLY A 579 13.40 16.00 -4.72
N ARG A 580 12.51 15.58 -5.63
CA ARG A 580 11.17 15.04 -5.28
C ARG A 580 11.10 13.52 -5.18
N HIS A 581 12.21 12.81 -5.43
CA HIS A 581 12.19 11.36 -5.59
C HIS A 581 11.60 10.63 -4.39
N ASN A 582 11.89 11.00 -3.13
CA ASN A 582 11.28 10.32 -1.99
C ASN A 582 9.75 10.47 -1.96
N THR A 583 9.23 11.66 -2.27
CA THR A 583 7.78 11.87 -2.32
C THR A 583 7.16 11.10 -3.46
N VAL A 584 7.71 11.21 -4.67
CA VAL A 584 7.21 10.51 -5.86
C VAL A 584 7.27 9.01 -5.65
N PHE A 585 8.44 8.46 -5.33
CA PHE A 585 8.65 7.04 -5.06
C PHE A 585 7.62 6.51 -4.06
N LYS A 586 7.57 7.09 -2.86
CA LYS A 586 6.76 6.52 -1.77
C LYS A 586 5.26 6.67 -2.04
N PHE A 587 4.81 7.77 -2.67
CA PHE A 587 3.41 7.93 -3.03
C PHE A 587 3.02 7.06 -4.23
N TYR A 588 3.84 7.02 -5.27
CA TYR A 588 3.60 6.20 -6.45
C TYR A 588 3.52 4.72 -6.05
N TYR A 589 4.41 4.25 -5.18
CA TYR A 589 4.40 2.86 -4.74
C TYR A 589 3.06 2.44 -4.11
N GLN A 590 2.45 3.30 -3.28
CA GLN A 590 1.10 3.04 -2.73
C GLN A 590 0.03 3.01 -3.82
N VAL A 591 0.13 3.93 -4.78
CA VAL A 591 -0.83 4.00 -5.88
C VAL A 591 -0.76 2.76 -6.77
N TRP A 592 0.42 2.19 -7.02
CA TRP A 592 0.55 0.89 -7.70
C TRP A 592 -0.23 -0.21 -6.98
N ILE A 593 -0.12 -0.29 -5.65
CA ILE A 593 -0.86 -1.29 -4.85
C ILE A 593 -2.38 -1.05 -4.96
N PHE A 594 -2.83 0.19 -4.83
CA PHE A 594 -4.26 0.53 -4.89
C PHE A 594 -4.85 0.28 -6.28
N PHE A 595 -4.11 0.64 -7.33
CA PHE A 595 -4.53 0.39 -8.70
C PHE A 595 -4.57 -1.10 -9.03
N ALA A 596 -3.68 -1.93 -8.47
CA ALA A 596 -3.79 -3.38 -8.62
C ALA A 596 -5.03 -3.96 -7.94
N VAL A 597 -5.40 -3.45 -6.74
CA VAL A 597 -6.65 -3.83 -6.06
C VAL A 597 -7.86 -3.47 -6.91
N VAL A 598 -7.90 -2.24 -7.43
CA VAL A 598 -9.03 -1.74 -8.23
C VAL A 598 -9.06 -2.36 -9.62
N GLY A 599 -7.92 -2.69 -10.22
CA GLY A 599 -7.84 -3.33 -11.52
C GLY A 599 -8.33 -4.78 -11.52
N GLY A 600 -8.22 -5.48 -10.39
CA GLY A 600 -8.79 -6.82 -10.22
C GLY A 600 -10.25 -6.84 -9.73
N TYR A 601 -10.72 -5.77 -9.08
CA TYR A 601 -12.13 -5.60 -8.68
C TYR A 601 -12.99 -5.20 -9.89
#